data_AF-A0A3B9ARH8-F1
#
_entry.id   AF-A0A3B9ARH8-F1
#
_cell.length_a   1.000
_cell.length_b   1.000
_cell.length_c   1.000
_cell.angle_alpha   90.00
_cell.angle_beta   90.00
_cell.angle_gamma   90.00
#
_symmetry.space_group_name_H-M   'P 1'
#
loop_
_entity.id
_entity.type
_entity.pdbx_description
1 polymer ?
#
loop_
_entity_poly.entity_id
_entity_poly.type
_entity_poly.pdbx_seq_one_letter_code
_entity_poly.pdbx_strand_id
1 'polypeptide(L)' 'TMPHKSIPRERRLLAGVKDSLIRLSCGIEAAQDLCADITQSLNHTAFTESAVTV' A
#
# COMPACT_ATOMS: atom_id res chain seq x y z
N THR A 1 -1.57 -15.80 -0.71
CA THR A 1 -1.78 -15.39 -2.12
C THR A 1 -2.33 -13.99 -2.17
N MET A 2 -1.66 -13.06 -2.86
CA MET A 2 -2.23 -11.72 -3.08
C MET A 2 -3.42 -11.82 -4.04
N PRO A 3 -4.62 -11.34 -3.67
CA PRO A 3 -5.73 -11.25 -4.61
C PRO A 3 -5.30 -10.38 -5.79
N HIS A 4 -5.79 -10.69 -6.99
CA HIS A 4 -5.49 -10.02 -8.25
C HIS A 4 -4.13 -10.34 -8.90
N LYS A 5 -3.21 -11.10 -8.28
CA LYS A 5 -1.96 -11.54 -8.96
C LYS A 5 -2.22 -12.35 -10.24
N SER A 6 -3.33 -13.10 -10.27
CA SER A 6 -3.73 -13.95 -11.40
C SER A 6 -4.55 -13.24 -12.48
N ILE A 7 -4.89 -11.95 -12.30
CA ILE A 7 -5.71 -11.18 -13.25
C ILE A 7 -4.76 -10.42 -14.21
N PRO A 8 -4.96 -10.51 -15.54
CA PRO A 8 -4.17 -9.75 -16.51
C PRO A 8 -4.14 -8.25 -16.18
N ARG A 9 -2.99 -7.61 -16.37
CA ARG A 9 -2.76 -6.18 -16.04
C ARG A 9 -3.86 -5.26 -16.57
N GLU A 10 -4.24 -5.45 -17.82
CA GLU A 10 -5.29 -4.66 -18.48
C GLU A 10 -6.63 -4.72 -17.72
N ARG A 11 -7.06 -5.92 -17.32
CA ARG A 11 -8.28 -6.10 -16.53
C ARG A 11 -8.17 -5.52 -15.11
N ARG A 12 -6.99 -5.53 -14.50
CA ARG A 12 -6.75 -4.86 -13.20
C ARG A 12 -6.92 -3.35 -13.32
N LEU A 13 -6.31 -2.75 -14.33
CA LEU A 13 -6.36 -1.31 -14.56
C LEU A 13 -7.78 -0.83 -14.89
N LEU A 14 -8.54 -1.59 -15.70
CA LEU A 14 -9.94 -1.31 -16.00
C LEU A 14 -10.83 -1.36 -14.75
N ALA A 15 -10.53 -2.24 -13.79
CA ALA A 15 -11.23 -2.34 -12.51
C ALA A 15 -10.76 -1.28 -11.48
N GLY A 16 -9.88 -0.34 -11.86
CA GLY A 16 -9.34 0.69 -10.96
C GLY A 16 -8.27 0.17 -9.99
N VAL A 17 -7.81 -1.08 -10.13
CA VAL A 17 -6.73 -1.66 -9.32
C VAL A 17 -5.39 -1.19 -9.90
N LYS A 18 -4.96 -0.02 -9.43
CA LYS A 18 -3.66 0.57 -9.76
C LYS A 18 -2.55 -0.15 -9.02
N ASP A 19 -1.33 -0.09 -9.54
CA ASP A 19 -0.16 -0.71 -8.89
C ASP A 19 0.18 -0.02 -7.54
N SER A 20 -0.30 1.21 -7.32
CA SER A 20 -0.19 1.93 -6.04
C SER A 20 -1.33 1.64 -5.03
N LEU A 21 -2.30 0.79 -5.39
CA LEU A 21 -3.44 0.51 -4.51
C LEU A 21 -3.02 -0.42 -3.36
N ILE A 22 -3.06 0.09 -2.13
CA ILE A 22 -2.86 -0.68 -0.91
C ILE A 22 -4.24 -0.92 -0.27
N ARG A 23 -4.54 -2.18 0.04
CA ARG A 23 -5.77 -2.56 0.78
C ARG A 23 -5.40 -2.97 2.19
N LEU A 24 -5.89 -2.21 3.17
CA LEU A 24 -5.73 -2.50 4.59
C LEU A 24 -6.98 -3.22 5.12
N SER A 25 -6.78 -4.18 6.01
CA SER A 25 -7.84 -4.82 6.78
C SER A 25 -7.66 -4.39 8.23
N CYS A 26 -8.44 -3.41 8.68
CA CYS A 26 -8.37 -2.92 10.06
C CYS A 26 -9.06 -3.92 11.01
N GLY A 27 -8.42 -4.24 12.14
CA GLY A 27 -9.00 -5.04 13.20
C GLY A 27 -9.80 -4.18 14.19
N ILE A 28 -9.80 -4.61 15.46
CA ILE A 28 -10.48 -3.92 16.57
C ILE A 28 -9.49 -3.22 17.52
N GLU A 29 -8.29 -2.95 17.03
CA GLU A 29 -7.23 -2.26 17.79
C GLU A 29 -7.61 -0.81 18.12
N ALA A 30 -6.84 -0.17 18.98
CA ALA A 30 -7.00 1.26 19.26
C ALA A 30 -6.69 2.09 18.01
N ALA A 31 -7.58 3.02 17.69
CA ALA A 31 -7.46 3.84 16.49
C ALA A 31 -6.17 4.68 16.47
N GLN A 32 -5.70 5.11 17.64
CA GLN A 32 -4.48 5.91 17.78
C GLN A 32 -3.24 5.12 17.39
N ASP A 33 -3.17 3.84 17.78
CA ASP A 33 -2.04 2.97 17.47
C ASP A 33 -2.01 2.67 15.97
N LEU A 34 -3.17 2.35 15.37
CA LEU A 34 -3.28 2.14 13.92
C LEU A 34 -2.84 3.38 13.12
N CYS A 35 -3.26 4.57 13.56
CA CYS A 35 -2.86 5.83 12.92
C CYS A 35 -1.36 6.09 13.07
N ALA A 36 -0.78 5.83 14.24
CA ALA A 36 0.65 6.00 14.49
C ALA A 36 1.49 5.07 13.61
N ASP A 37 1.12 3.79 13.54
CA ASP A 37 1.82 2.77 12.74
C ASP A 37 1.80 3.08 11.24
N ILE A 38 0.63 3.46 10.71
CA ILE A 38 0.49 3.84 9.31
C ILE A 38 1.29 5.11 9.01
N THR A 39 1.24 6.11 9.89
CA THR A 39 1.99 7.37 9.72
C THR A 39 3.49 7.13 9.72
N GLN A 40 3.99 6.34 10.68
CA GLN A 40 5.41 5.98 10.75
C GLN A 40 5.85 5.23 9.48
N SER A 41 5.04 4.26 9.02
CA SER A 41 5.36 3.46 7.84
C SER A 41 5.44 4.30 6.56
N LEU A 42 4.47 5.20 6.35
CA LEU A 42 4.46 6.11 5.21
C LEU A 42 5.65 7.07 5.23
N ASN A 43 6.01 7.59 6.40
CA ASN A 43 7.18 8.44 6.57
C ASN A 43 8.48 7.69 6.27
N HIS A 44 8.61 6.43 6.72
CA HIS A 44 9.80 5.61 6.46
C HIS A 44 10.00 5.36 4.95
N THR A 45 8.92 5.08 4.22
CA THR A 45 9.01 4.85 2.76
C THR A 45 9.37 6.14 2.00
N ALA A 46 8.95 7.31 2.46
CA ALA A 46 9.29 8.59 1.82
C ALA A 46 10.80 8.91 1.82
N PHE A 47 11.59 8.37 2.75
CA PHE A 47 13.05 8.55 2.77
C PHE A 47 13.80 7.60 1.83
N THR A 48 13.15 6.52 1.38
CA THR A 48 13.82 5.51 0.54
C THR A 48 13.90 5.89 -0.95
N GLU A 49 13.14 6.88 -1.41
CA GLU A 49 13.25 7.38 -2.80
C GLU A 49 14.51 8.25 -3.04
N SER A 50 15.11 8.86 -2.00
CA SER A 50 16.36 9.63 -2.17
C SER A 50 17.63 8.77 -2.33
N ALA A 51 17.54 7.44 -2.21
CA ALA A 51 18.68 6.54 -2.40
C ALA A 51 18.80 5.99 -3.84
N VAL A 52 17.89 6.34 -4.76
CA VAL A 52 17.94 5.95 -6.17
C VAL A 52 17.91 7.19 -7.06
N THR A 53 19.01 7.93 -7.07
CA THR A 53 19.35 8.86 -8.14
C THR A 53 20.62 8.35 -8.81
N VAL A 54 20.44 7.64 -9.92
CA VAL A 54 21.41 7.54 -11.02
C VAL A 54 20.94 8.52 -12.09
#